data_AF-A0A8B6DXL9-F1
#
_entry.id   AF-A0A8B6DXL9-F1
#
_cell.length_a   1.000
_cell.length_b   1.000
_cell.length_c   1.000
_cell.angle_alpha   90.00
_cell.angle_beta   90.00
_cell.angle_gamma   90.00
#
_symmetry.space_group_name_H-M   'P 1'
#
loop_
_entity.id
_entity.type
_entity.pdbx_description
1 polymer ?
#
loop_
_entity_poly.entity_id
_entity_poly.type
_entity_poly.pdbx_seq_one_letter_code
_entity_poly.pdbx_strand_id
1 'polypeptide(L)'
;MSVRRLLVFVIITVNIFSCIGILFTCTQHFEDSKRTAYNLSEYIASLNGYNELKRISERLKDQISEECNRNTTTLPNPVSMYKYARTVNEALSPIRDIINKTDEVQLKETMMSFISNLPTGADLEGVLLSFVRLQNTYNVSSRDMASGCILGIKVPTLTAFDCFDIGLFMFKKGYNRLAIQWFFTTLTKQLEIKSTKQNTKIFRSIVIGLIENAKRQEIKAEKETRMRIAFTTLQKDDDSKFKQNLTAELHAMVKNKTIKFYGPELDRNLKVNKNYEFLCRKQILYSEGYCKYLAYPFIGFYYRPIKIEIINKSPRIIVVHDIINVDVISHFTAKSFQLSRSEVVNLKGRTINDSNVQSDHRTSSTFKYLDDTDYPEVGGLNNFLERLTGLKINNKQADHFQVNITKVDY
;
A
#
# COMPACT_ATOMS: atom_id res chain seq x y z
N MET A 1 -8.30 -48.63 -5.23
CA MET A 1 -8.80 -47.38 -4.61
C MET A 1 -7.73 -46.57 -3.83
N SER A 2 -6.44 -46.92 -3.87
CA SER A 2 -5.41 -46.25 -3.02
C SER A 2 -4.55 -45.20 -3.76
N VAL A 3 -4.30 -45.37 -5.07
CA VAL A 3 -3.34 -44.51 -5.80
C VAL A 3 -3.92 -43.14 -6.18
N ARG A 4 -5.23 -43.04 -6.47
CA ARG A 4 -5.89 -41.76 -6.82
C ARG A 4 -5.96 -40.78 -5.64
N ARG A 5 -6.07 -41.27 -4.39
CA ARG A 5 -6.08 -40.40 -3.21
C ARG A 5 -4.69 -39.84 -2.87
N LEU A 6 -3.64 -40.63 -3.12
CA LEU A 6 -2.26 -40.18 -2.93
C LEU A 6 -1.87 -39.08 -3.93
N LEU A 7 -2.27 -39.23 -5.20
CA LEU A 7 -1.99 -38.25 -6.26
C LEU A 7 -2.71 -36.91 -6.03
N VAL A 8 -3.95 -36.94 -5.52
CA VAL A 8 -4.68 -35.73 -5.14
C VAL A 8 -4.03 -35.03 -3.94
N PHE A 9 -3.53 -35.78 -2.95
CA PHE A 9 -2.83 -35.20 -1.80
C PHE A 9 -1.48 -34.57 -2.18
N VAL A 10 -0.72 -35.18 -3.10
CA VAL A 10 0.56 -34.64 -3.58
C VAL A 10 0.35 -33.41 -4.47
N ILE A 11 -0.71 -33.35 -5.28
CA ILE A 11 -1.03 -32.15 -6.07
C ILE A 11 -1.47 -30.97 -5.18
N ILE A 12 -2.12 -31.24 -4.04
CA ILE A 12 -2.50 -30.21 -3.06
C ILE A 12 -1.28 -29.70 -2.29
N THR A 13 -0.31 -30.54 -1.95
CA THR A 13 0.89 -30.09 -1.21
C THR A 13 1.92 -29.38 -2.10
N VAL A 14 2.02 -29.73 -3.39
CA VAL A 14 2.97 -29.07 -4.32
C VAL A 14 2.49 -27.67 -4.75
N ASN A 15 1.19 -27.36 -4.68
CA ASN A 15 0.66 -26.03 -5.02
C ASN A 15 0.73 -25.00 -3.88
N ILE A 16 1.32 -25.33 -2.73
CA ILE A 16 1.46 -24.38 -1.60
C ILE A 16 2.68 -23.44 -1.79
N PHE A 17 3.56 -23.68 -2.78
CA PHE A 17 4.87 -23.02 -2.86
C PHE A 17 5.10 -22.04 -4.03
N SER A 18 4.07 -21.48 -4.66
CA SER A 18 4.27 -20.38 -5.60
C SER A 18 3.18 -19.31 -5.60
N CYS A 19 2.69 -18.92 -4.43
CA CYS A 19 2.08 -17.60 -4.31
C CYS A 19 3.19 -16.56 -4.23
N ILE A 20 3.60 -16.01 -5.38
CA ILE A 20 4.30 -14.71 -5.46
C ILE A 20 3.26 -13.64 -5.12
N GLY A 21 2.82 -13.65 -3.86
CA GLY A 21 1.93 -12.66 -3.28
C GLY A 21 2.77 -11.49 -2.78
N ILE A 22 2.21 -10.29 -2.83
CA ILE A 22 2.78 -9.12 -2.15
C ILE A 22 2.79 -9.44 -0.66
N LEU A 23 3.97 -9.57 -0.07
CA LEU A 23 4.18 -9.98 1.32
C LEU A 23 3.43 -9.08 2.30
N PHE A 24 3.29 -7.79 2.01
CA PHE A 24 2.58 -6.85 2.89
C PHE A 24 1.07 -6.84 2.68
N THR A 25 0.37 -7.96 2.77
CA THR A 25 -1.11 -7.99 2.70
C THR A 25 -1.77 -7.70 4.04
N CYS A 26 -1.12 -8.04 5.16
CA CYS A 26 -1.60 -7.78 6.52
C CYS A 26 -0.43 -7.46 7.47
N THR A 27 -0.74 -6.94 8.66
CA THR A 27 0.26 -6.63 9.69
C THR A 27 1.04 -7.87 10.14
N GLN A 28 0.39 -9.02 10.17
CA GLN A 28 1.02 -10.29 10.54
C GLN A 28 2.15 -10.67 9.58
N HIS A 29 1.92 -10.59 8.26
CA HIS A 29 2.96 -10.91 7.28
C HIS A 29 4.15 -9.95 7.35
N PHE A 30 3.92 -8.68 7.70
CA PHE A 30 5.03 -7.73 7.93
C PHE A 30 5.89 -8.16 9.12
N GLU A 31 5.29 -8.58 10.22
CA GLU A 31 6.02 -9.08 11.39
C GLU A 31 6.71 -10.43 11.13
N ASP A 32 6.04 -11.35 10.42
CA ASP A 32 6.63 -12.63 10.02
C ASP A 32 7.83 -12.42 9.08
N SER A 33 7.75 -11.44 8.19
CA SER A 33 8.87 -11.04 7.33
C SER A 33 10.06 -10.54 8.13
N LYS A 34 9.84 -9.67 9.14
CA LYS A 34 10.93 -9.19 10.01
C LYS A 34 11.58 -10.33 10.76
N ARG A 35 10.79 -11.27 11.29
CA ARG A 35 11.30 -12.46 11.98
C ARG A 35 12.13 -13.33 11.03
N THR A 36 11.70 -13.46 9.78
CA THR A 36 12.45 -14.16 8.72
C THR A 36 13.78 -13.47 8.44
N ALA A 37 13.80 -12.13 8.36
CA ALA A 37 15.03 -11.36 8.15
C ALA A 37 16.02 -11.53 9.31
N TYR A 38 15.50 -11.55 10.55
CA TYR A 38 16.32 -11.84 11.73
C TYR A 38 16.90 -13.25 11.69
N ASN A 39 16.09 -14.27 11.41
CA ASN A 39 16.55 -15.66 11.33
C ASN A 39 17.58 -15.87 10.21
N LEU A 40 17.40 -15.22 9.06
CA LEU A 40 18.39 -15.20 7.99
C LEU A 40 19.71 -14.59 8.48
N SER A 41 19.64 -13.52 9.27
CA SER A 41 20.85 -12.86 9.77
C SER A 41 21.66 -13.74 10.72
N GLU A 42 20.97 -14.46 11.62
CA GLU A 42 21.58 -15.43 12.54
C GLU A 42 22.18 -16.62 11.78
N TYR A 43 21.47 -17.13 10.77
CA TYR A 43 21.98 -18.19 9.91
C TYR A 43 23.27 -17.76 9.20
N ILE A 44 23.29 -16.58 8.57
CA ILE A 44 24.50 -16.06 7.92
C ILE A 44 25.66 -15.88 8.91
N ALA A 45 25.39 -15.44 10.15
CA ALA A 45 26.41 -15.28 11.17
C ALA A 45 27.11 -16.62 11.52
N SER A 46 26.36 -17.72 11.51
CA SER A 46 26.86 -19.08 11.77
C SER A 46 27.69 -19.69 10.64
N LEU A 47 27.62 -19.16 9.41
CA LEU A 47 28.38 -19.67 8.27
C LEU A 47 29.88 -19.36 8.41
N ASN A 48 30.74 -20.27 7.94
CA ASN A 48 32.19 -20.04 7.88
C ASN A 48 32.62 -19.66 6.45
N GLY A 49 33.57 -18.74 6.31
CA GLY A 49 34.14 -18.36 4.99
C GLY A 49 33.39 -17.25 4.22
N TYR A 50 32.17 -16.89 4.63
CA TYR A 50 31.34 -15.90 3.93
C TYR A 50 31.37 -14.49 4.56
N ASN A 51 32.56 -13.90 4.69
CA ASN A 51 32.74 -12.60 5.36
C ASN A 51 31.94 -11.46 4.72
N GLU A 52 31.79 -11.47 3.39
CA GLU A 52 30.99 -10.47 2.69
C GLU A 52 29.50 -10.58 3.02
N LEU A 53 28.94 -11.80 3.08
CA LEU A 53 27.56 -12.04 3.50
C LEU A 53 27.33 -11.60 4.95
N LYS A 54 28.29 -11.88 5.84
CA LYS A 54 28.22 -11.44 7.25
C LYS A 54 28.11 -9.92 7.36
N ARG A 55 28.96 -9.18 6.63
CA ARG A 55 28.91 -7.71 6.62
C ARG A 55 27.56 -7.17 6.11
N ILE A 56 26.99 -7.78 5.08
CA ILE A 56 25.67 -7.38 4.55
C ILE A 56 24.57 -7.68 5.57
N SER A 57 24.63 -8.86 6.21
CA SER A 57 23.69 -9.34 7.22
C SER A 57 23.69 -8.46 8.48
N GLU A 58 24.87 -8.09 8.98
CA GLU A 58 25.02 -7.18 10.13
C GLU A 58 24.39 -5.83 9.84
N ARG A 59 24.68 -5.24 8.66
CA ARG A 59 24.07 -3.97 8.25
C ARG A 59 22.55 -4.05 8.18
N LEU A 60 22.02 -5.17 7.67
CA LEU A 60 20.57 -5.40 7.60
C LEU A 60 19.97 -5.47 9.02
N LYS A 61 20.61 -6.21 9.93
CA LYS A 61 20.18 -6.36 11.32
C LYS A 61 20.18 -5.01 12.06
N ASP A 62 21.23 -4.21 11.89
CA ASP A 62 21.33 -2.88 12.48
C ASP A 62 20.20 -1.97 11.98
N GLN A 63 19.99 -1.91 10.67
CA GLN A 63 18.95 -1.07 10.06
C GLN A 63 17.53 -1.50 10.46
N ILE A 64 17.25 -2.80 10.58
CA ILE A 64 15.97 -3.31 11.09
C ILE A 64 15.82 -3.02 12.58
N SER A 65 16.88 -3.20 13.38
CA SER A 65 16.84 -2.98 14.83
C SER A 65 16.66 -1.50 15.22
N GLU A 66 17.27 -0.56 14.49
CA GLU A 66 17.03 0.88 14.66
C GLU A 66 15.57 1.25 14.37
N GLU A 67 14.94 0.51 13.45
CA GLU A 67 13.53 0.69 13.09
C GLU A 67 12.59 0.04 14.13
N CYS A 68 13.05 -0.99 14.85
CA CYS A 68 12.34 -1.71 15.91
C CYS A 68 12.48 -1.07 17.30
N ASN A 69 13.62 -0.45 17.64
CA ASN A 69 13.91 0.08 18.99
C ASN A 69 13.24 1.42 19.31
N ARG A 70 12.53 2.04 18.36
CA ARG A 70 11.64 3.16 18.70
C ARG A 70 10.38 2.58 19.35
N ASN A 71 10.42 2.42 20.67
CA ASN A 71 9.32 2.07 21.59
C ASN A 71 7.96 2.64 21.19
N THR A 72 7.33 2.03 20.22
CA THR A 72 5.99 2.39 19.82
C THR A 72 5.31 1.10 19.42
N THR A 73 4.29 0.78 20.20
CA THR A 73 3.08 0.03 19.85
C THR A 73 2.40 0.55 18.56
N THR A 74 3.12 1.17 17.63
CA THR A 74 2.62 1.65 16.36
C THR A 74 2.52 0.48 15.41
N LEU A 75 1.28 0.17 15.06
CA LEU A 75 0.89 -0.57 13.87
C LEU A 75 1.81 -0.19 12.69
N PRO A 76 2.18 -1.14 11.81
CA PRO A 76 2.96 -0.86 10.61
C PRO A 76 2.40 0.33 9.84
N ASN A 77 3.17 1.41 9.71
CA ASN A 77 2.79 2.59 8.93
C ASN A 77 3.52 2.59 7.58
N PRO A 78 3.01 3.31 6.56
CA PRO A 78 3.58 3.29 5.21
C PRO A 78 5.06 3.71 5.14
N VAL A 79 5.50 4.65 5.98
CA VAL A 79 6.91 5.07 6.01
C VAL A 79 7.80 3.98 6.58
N SER A 80 7.41 3.34 7.69
CA SER A 80 8.12 2.18 8.24
C SER A 80 8.16 1.01 7.25
N MET A 81 7.04 0.73 6.58
CA MET A 81 6.98 -0.31 5.56
C MET A 81 7.92 0.00 4.38
N TYR A 82 8.00 1.26 3.94
CA TYR A 82 8.89 1.67 2.86
C TYR A 82 10.35 1.48 3.23
N LYS A 83 10.75 1.97 4.41
CA LYS A 83 12.14 1.87 4.87
C LYS A 83 12.56 0.41 5.03
N TYR A 84 11.70 -0.42 5.63
CA TYR A 84 11.95 -1.86 5.74
C TYR A 84 12.06 -2.54 4.36
N ALA A 85 11.05 -2.36 3.50
CA ALA A 85 11.00 -3.00 2.19
C ALA A 85 12.19 -2.62 1.31
N ARG A 86 12.57 -1.34 1.33
CA ARG A 86 13.74 -0.84 0.59
C ARG A 86 15.02 -1.46 1.14
N THR A 87 15.22 -1.41 2.45
CA THR A 87 16.43 -1.92 3.10
C THR A 87 16.63 -3.40 2.79
N VAL A 88 15.59 -4.22 2.94
CA VAL A 88 15.67 -5.65 2.63
C VAL A 88 15.92 -5.86 1.13
N ASN A 89 15.18 -5.18 0.25
CA ASN A 89 15.34 -5.34 -1.19
C ASN A 89 16.75 -4.96 -1.68
N GLU A 90 17.35 -3.90 -1.13
CA GLU A 90 18.74 -3.50 -1.42
C GLU A 90 19.77 -4.51 -0.90
N ALA A 91 19.54 -5.09 0.29
CA ALA A 91 20.42 -6.12 0.86
C ALA A 91 20.32 -7.46 0.13
N LEU A 92 19.15 -7.80 -0.42
CA LEU A 92 18.93 -9.07 -1.10
C LEU A 92 19.66 -9.20 -2.44
N SER A 93 19.91 -8.10 -3.15
CA SER A 93 20.63 -8.15 -4.44
C SER A 93 22.03 -8.77 -4.32
N PRO A 94 22.95 -8.24 -3.48
CA PRO A 94 24.27 -8.82 -3.33
C PRO A 94 24.23 -10.22 -2.70
N ILE A 95 23.26 -10.48 -1.80
CA ILE A 95 23.06 -11.82 -1.22
C ILE A 95 22.74 -12.85 -2.32
N ARG A 96 21.81 -12.53 -3.22
CA ARG A 96 21.46 -13.40 -4.36
C ARG A 96 22.64 -13.62 -5.29
N ASP A 97 23.44 -12.59 -5.54
CA ASP A 97 24.62 -12.70 -6.41
C ASP A 97 25.68 -13.65 -5.84
N ILE A 98 25.91 -13.62 -4.53
CA ILE A 98 26.84 -14.53 -3.86
C ILE A 98 26.27 -15.96 -3.86
N ILE A 99 25.00 -16.14 -3.47
CA ILE A 99 24.35 -17.46 -3.45
C ILE A 99 24.35 -18.12 -4.83
N ASN A 100 24.10 -17.36 -5.89
CA ASN A 100 24.06 -17.89 -7.24
C ASN A 100 25.42 -18.37 -7.76
N LYS A 101 26.52 -17.87 -7.18
CA LYS A 101 27.89 -18.27 -7.51
C LYS A 101 28.40 -19.44 -6.67
N THR A 102 27.69 -19.80 -5.61
CA THR A 102 28.07 -20.90 -4.72
C THR A 102 27.62 -22.24 -5.29
N ASP A 103 28.51 -23.24 -5.25
CA ASP A 103 28.22 -24.63 -5.65
C ASP A 103 27.57 -25.47 -4.53
N GLU A 104 27.54 -24.97 -3.29
CA GLU A 104 26.91 -25.62 -2.13
C GLU A 104 25.38 -25.61 -2.24
N VAL A 105 24.81 -26.71 -2.73
CA VAL A 105 23.36 -26.89 -2.95
C VAL A 105 22.54 -26.66 -1.68
N GLN A 106 22.98 -27.21 -0.53
CA GLN A 106 22.23 -27.11 0.73
C GLN A 106 22.18 -25.67 1.27
N LEU A 107 23.27 -24.92 1.13
CA LEU A 107 23.31 -23.50 1.49
C LEU A 107 22.34 -22.71 0.60
N LYS A 108 22.38 -22.96 -0.71
CA LYS A 108 21.52 -22.31 -1.69
C LYS A 108 20.04 -22.55 -1.40
N GLU A 109 19.63 -23.79 -1.14
CA GLU A 109 18.25 -24.14 -0.80
C GLU A 109 17.80 -23.46 0.49
N THR A 110 18.63 -23.51 1.54
CA THR A 110 18.32 -22.90 2.84
C THR A 110 18.15 -21.39 2.71
N MET A 111 19.09 -20.71 2.05
CA MET A 111 19.02 -19.26 1.87
C MET A 111 17.84 -18.85 0.98
N MET A 112 17.55 -19.60 -0.09
CA MET A 112 16.40 -19.32 -0.95
C MET A 112 15.07 -19.47 -0.20
N SER A 113 14.97 -20.40 0.75
CA SER A 113 13.77 -20.56 1.60
C SER A 113 13.51 -19.35 2.53
N PHE A 114 14.57 -18.68 2.99
CA PHE A 114 14.43 -17.42 3.72
C PHE A 114 14.04 -16.29 2.77
N ILE A 115 14.73 -16.18 1.63
CA ILE A 115 14.53 -15.10 0.66
C ILE A 115 13.12 -15.12 0.07
N SER A 116 12.49 -16.29 -0.09
CA SER A 116 11.11 -16.38 -0.59
C SER A 116 10.07 -15.73 0.34
N ASN A 117 10.38 -15.61 1.63
CA ASN A 117 9.51 -15.00 2.64
C ASN A 117 9.93 -13.56 2.99
N LEU A 118 10.79 -12.95 2.17
CA LEU A 118 11.24 -11.57 2.32
C LEU A 118 10.66 -10.67 1.21
N PRO A 119 10.56 -9.34 1.45
CA PRO A 119 9.97 -8.43 0.49
C PRO A 119 10.76 -8.40 -0.81
N THR A 120 10.02 -8.35 -1.90
CA THR A 120 10.55 -8.24 -3.26
C THR A 120 10.44 -6.80 -3.77
N GLY A 121 10.98 -6.54 -4.98
CA GLY A 121 10.76 -5.26 -5.65
C GLY A 121 9.27 -4.93 -5.88
N ALA A 122 8.42 -5.95 -6.04
CA ALA A 122 6.97 -5.76 -6.18
C ALA A 122 6.33 -5.25 -4.88
N ASP A 123 6.85 -5.68 -3.73
CA ASP A 123 6.41 -5.19 -2.41
C ASP A 123 6.80 -3.74 -2.20
N LEU A 124 8.05 -3.38 -2.55
CA LEU A 124 8.52 -2.00 -2.51
C LEU A 124 7.67 -1.10 -3.43
N GLU A 125 7.38 -1.54 -4.65
CA GLU A 125 6.47 -0.84 -5.55
C GLU A 125 5.06 -0.70 -4.94
N GLY A 126 4.51 -1.76 -4.34
CA GLY A 126 3.22 -1.72 -3.67
C GLY A 126 3.16 -0.71 -2.51
N VAL A 127 4.24 -0.58 -1.74
CA VAL A 127 4.37 0.44 -0.69
C VAL A 127 4.47 1.84 -1.30
N LEU A 128 5.26 2.04 -2.36
CA LEU A 128 5.36 3.34 -3.04
C LEU A 128 4.01 3.80 -3.63
N LEU A 129 3.23 2.86 -4.20
CA LEU A 129 1.86 3.15 -4.65
C LEU A 129 0.91 3.50 -3.49
N SER A 130 1.16 3.01 -2.27
CA SER A 130 0.38 3.44 -1.10
C SER A 130 0.60 4.93 -0.78
N PHE A 131 1.79 5.48 -1.07
CA PHE A 131 2.06 6.91 -0.85
C PHE A 131 1.26 7.75 -1.83
N VAL A 132 1.12 7.31 -3.09
CA VAL A 132 0.23 7.94 -4.08
C VAL A 132 -1.20 8.04 -3.53
N ARG A 133 -1.70 6.96 -2.92
CA ARG A 133 -3.04 6.92 -2.33
C ARG A 133 -3.17 7.87 -1.14
N LEU A 134 -2.20 7.88 -0.23
CA LEU A 134 -2.19 8.83 0.88
C LEU A 134 -2.22 10.29 0.41
N GLN A 135 -1.42 10.63 -0.59
CA GLN A 135 -1.37 12.00 -1.13
C GLN A 135 -2.68 12.39 -1.81
N ASN A 136 -3.22 11.52 -2.65
CA ASN A 136 -4.42 11.83 -3.44
C ASN A 136 -5.70 11.73 -2.60
N THR A 137 -5.91 10.62 -1.88
CA THR A 137 -7.14 10.38 -1.11
C THR A 137 -7.18 11.23 0.15
N TYR A 138 -6.12 11.21 0.96
CA TYR A 138 -6.10 11.84 2.29
C TYR A 138 -5.45 13.21 2.33
N ASN A 139 -4.99 13.73 1.19
CA ASN A 139 -4.42 15.08 1.13
C ASN A 139 -3.16 15.19 2.03
N VAL A 140 -2.43 14.09 2.22
CA VAL A 140 -1.17 14.09 2.99
C VAL A 140 -0.05 14.68 2.12
N SER A 141 0.69 15.68 2.60
CA SER A 141 1.77 16.27 1.81
C SER A 141 3.04 15.42 1.83
N SER A 142 3.87 15.52 0.78
CA SER A 142 5.21 14.88 0.77
C SER A 142 6.10 15.37 1.91
N ARG A 143 5.93 16.62 2.33
CA ARG A 143 6.64 17.22 3.47
C ARG A 143 6.23 16.55 4.79
N ASP A 144 4.94 16.37 5.03
CA ASP A 144 4.41 15.78 6.25
C ASP A 144 4.89 14.33 6.38
N MET A 145 4.73 13.52 5.32
CA MET A 145 5.29 12.16 5.26
C MET A 145 6.79 12.14 5.49
N ALA A 146 7.55 13.03 4.83
CA ALA A 146 8.98 13.05 4.99
C ALA A 146 9.44 13.50 6.38
N SER A 147 8.68 14.38 7.03
CA SER A 147 8.96 14.87 8.39
C SER A 147 8.62 13.86 9.48
N GLY A 148 8.01 12.72 9.13
CA GLY A 148 7.60 11.72 10.10
C GLY A 148 6.31 12.11 10.84
N CYS A 149 5.42 12.90 10.21
CA CYS A 149 4.13 13.26 10.77
C CYS A 149 3.04 13.02 9.73
N ILE A 150 2.25 11.96 9.89
CA ILE A 150 1.15 11.63 8.98
C ILE A 150 -0.15 11.74 9.76
N LEU A 151 -1.00 12.71 9.40
CA LEU A 151 -2.30 12.95 10.04
C LEU A 151 -2.23 13.06 11.58
N GLY A 152 -1.14 13.65 12.09
CA GLY A 152 -0.90 13.80 13.54
C GLY A 152 -0.21 12.61 14.21
N ILE A 153 0.02 11.52 13.49
CA ILE A 153 0.74 10.34 13.97
C ILE A 153 2.23 10.48 13.66
N LYS A 154 3.06 10.30 14.69
CA LYS A 154 4.52 10.31 14.54
C LYS A 154 4.99 8.99 13.95
N VAL A 155 5.77 9.06 12.88
CA VAL A 155 6.39 7.93 12.18
C VAL A 155 7.87 8.23 11.92
N PRO A 156 8.70 7.25 11.53
CA PRO A 156 10.09 7.52 11.15
C PRO A 156 10.21 8.62 10.09
N THR A 157 11.28 9.42 10.17
CA THR A 157 11.57 10.44 9.17
C THR A 157 12.20 9.83 7.91
N LEU A 158 11.87 10.38 6.74
CA LEU A 158 12.53 10.04 5.48
C LEU A 158 13.74 10.94 5.23
N THR A 159 14.82 10.38 4.70
CA THR A 159 16.01 11.14 4.29
C THR A 159 15.77 11.89 2.96
N ALA A 160 16.71 12.77 2.59
CA ALA A 160 16.67 13.41 1.27
C ALA A 160 16.77 12.39 0.11
N PHE A 161 17.53 11.32 0.30
CA PHE A 161 17.67 10.23 -0.68
C PHE A 161 16.38 9.42 -0.78
N ASP A 162 15.73 9.12 0.34
CA ASP A 162 14.43 8.44 0.37
C ASP A 162 13.40 9.24 -0.44
N CYS A 163 13.32 10.55 -0.20
CA CYS A 163 12.43 11.45 -0.93
C CYS A 163 12.73 11.47 -2.44
N PHE A 164 14.02 11.36 -2.80
CA PHE A 164 14.45 11.34 -4.19
C PHE A 164 14.02 10.06 -4.88
N ASP A 165 14.21 8.90 -4.23
CA ASP A 165 13.83 7.60 -4.77
C ASP A 165 12.31 7.50 -4.96
N ILE A 166 11.54 8.02 -3.99
CA ILE A 166 10.08 8.12 -4.10
C ILE A 166 9.69 9.01 -5.29
N GLY A 167 10.30 10.20 -5.42
CA GLY A 167 10.05 11.10 -6.54
C GLY A 167 10.40 10.50 -7.90
N LEU A 168 11.51 9.76 -7.97
CA LEU A 168 11.93 9.06 -9.18
C LEU A 168 10.96 7.94 -9.56
N PHE A 169 10.45 7.19 -8.58
CA PHE A 169 9.41 6.20 -8.79
C PHE A 169 8.14 6.85 -9.37
N MET A 170 7.65 7.95 -8.76
CA MET A 170 6.47 8.67 -9.24
C MET A 170 6.66 9.15 -10.68
N PHE A 171 7.83 9.74 -10.97
CA PHE A 171 8.17 10.21 -12.30
C PHE A 171 8.16 9.08 -13.33
N LYS A 172 8.78 7.93 -13.01
CA LYS A 172 8.78 6.74 -13.89
C LYS A 172 7.39 6.19 -14.14
N LYS A 173 6.49 6.27 -13.16
CA LYS A 173 5.08 5.86 -13.29
C LYS A 173 4.19 6.91 -13.96
N GLY A 174 4.74 8.07 -14.33
CA GLY A 174 4.01 9.16 -14.99
C GLY A 174 3.20 10.06 -14.05
N TYR A 175 3.36 9.87 -12.73
CA TYR A 175 2.80 10.74 -11.69
C TYR A 175 3.68 11.99 -11.51
N ASN A 176 3.74 12.81 -12.57
CA ASN A 176 4.63 13.96 -12.67
C ASN A 176 4.37 15.05 -11.61
N ARG A 177 3.12 15.34 -11.25
CA ARG A 177 2.76 16.31 -10.20
C ARG A 177 3.24 15.84 -8.84
N LEU A 178 3.00 14.58 -8.49
CA LEU A 178 3.49 14.00 -7.25
C LEU A 178 5.02 13.92 -7.25
N ALA A 179 5.64 13.56 -8.38
CA ALA A 179 7.10 13.52 -8.54
C ALA A 179 7.73 14.89 -8.25
N ILE A 180 7.17 15.96 -8.81
CA ILE A 180 7.62 17.34 -8.57
C ILE A 180 7.57 17.65 -7.07
N GLN A 181 6.47 17.31 -6.38
CA GLN A 181 6.38 17.52 -4.93
C GLN A 181 7.46 16.78 -4.15
N TRP A 182 7.76 15.54 -4.51
CA TRP A 182 8.78 14.73 -3.86
C TRP A 182 10.20 15.28 -4.11
N PHE A 183 10.50 15.69 -5.34
CA PHE A 183 11.77 16.33 -5.68
C PHE A 183 11.97 17.67 -4.96
N PHE A 184 10.90 18.46 -4.76
CA PHE A 184 10.97 19.65 -3.91
C PHE A 184 11.27 19.32 -2.45
N THR A 185 10.65 18.27 -1.92
CA THR A 185 10.92 17.80 -0.56
C THR A 185 12.37 17.31 -0.43
N THR A 186 12.91 16.60 -1.42
CA THR A 186 14.33 16.24 -1.50
C THR A 186 15.24 17.47 -1.38
N LEU A 187 15.01 18.51 -2.18
CA LEU A 187 15.81 19.73 -2.14
C LEU A 187 15.71 20.42 -0.77
N THR A 188 14.51 20.48 -0.20
CA THR A 188 14.25 21.08 1.11
C THR A 188 15.07 20.37 2.20
N LYS A 189 14.97 19.05 2.30
CA LYS A 189 15.73 18.27 3.29
C LYS A 189 17.25 18.37 3.07
N GLN A 190 17.69 18.45 1.83
CA GLN A 190 19.11 18.59 1.53
C GLN A 190 19.68 19.96 1.90
N LEU A 191 18.85 21.00 1.95
CA LEU A 191 19.27 22.33 2.44
C LEU A 191 19.41 22.35 3.96
N GLU A 192 18.61 21.58 4.69
CA GLU A 192 18.69 21.44 6.15
C GLU A 192 20.04 20.84 6.61
N ILE A 193 20.67 20.00 5.79
CA ILE A 193 21.91 19.28 6.13
C ILE A 193 23.16 20.21 6.18
N LYS A 194 23.06 21.50 5.82
CA LYS A 194 24.17 22.49 5.81
C LYS A 194 25.50 22.01 5.19
N SER A 195 25.47 21.00 4.30
CA SER A 195 26.65 20.49 3.60
C SER A 195 26.94 21.29 2.33
N THR A 196 28.17 21.75 2.17
CA THR A 196 28.69 22.49 0.99
C THR A 196 29.48 21.63 0.01
N LYS A 197 29.48 20.29 0.18
CA LYS A 197 30.24 19.36 -0.67
C LYS A 197 29.82 19.44 -2.15
N GLN A 198 30.77 19.28 -3.07
CA GLN A 198 30.52 19.31 -4.52
C GLN A 198 29.46 18.27 -4.95
N ASN A 199 29.49 17.07 -4.38
CA ASN A 199 28.49 16.03 -4.63
C ASN A 199 27.06 16.47 -4.26
N THR A 200 26.92 17.32 -3.23
CA THR A 200 25.63 17.90 -2.84
C THR A 200 25.12 18.86 -3.92
N LYS A 201 25.99 19.66 -4.54
CA LYS A 201 25.62 20.56 -5.66
C LYS A 201 25.20 19.79 -6.91
N ILE A 202 25.95 18.75 -7.28
CA ILE A 202 25.63 17.88 -8.43
C ILE A 202 24.29 17.17 -8.21
N PHE A 203 24.06 16.63 -7.02
CA PHE A 203 22.77 16.02 -6.71
C PHE A 203 21.61 17.02 -6.83
N ARG A 204 21.78 18.27 -6.34
CA ARG A 204 20.75 19.32 -6.51
C ARG A 204 20.47 19.63 -7.97
N SER A 205 21.49 19.74 -8.83
CA SER A 205 21.29 20.03 -10.25
C SER A 205 20.57 18.89 -10.97
N ILE A 206 20.87 17.63 -10.63
CA ILE A 206 20.13 16.47 -11.14
C ILE A 206 18.65 16.55 -10.76
N VAL A 207 18.35 16.82 -9.49
CA VAL A 207 16.97 16.92 -8.99
C VAL A 207 16.21 18.06 -9.70
N ILE A 208 16.85 19.22 -9.88
CA ILE A 208 16.28 20.35 -10.63
C ILE A 208 15.98 19.96 -12.08
N GLY A 209 16.92 19.28 -12.76
CA GLY A 209 16.71 18.80 -14.13
C GLY A 209 15.53 17.82 -14.26
N LEU A 210 15.32 16.96 -13.25
CA LEU A 210 14.17 16.05 -13.20
C LEU A 210 12.85 16.80 -12.97
N ILE A 211 12.83 17.82 -12.10
CA ILE A 211 11.66 18.69 -11.92
C ILE A 211 11.27 19.35 -13.25
N GLU A 212 12.25 19.90 -13.97
CA GLU A 212 11.99 20.51 -15.28
C GLU A 212 11.45 19.50 -16.29
N ASN A 213 11.98 18.29 -16.31
CA ASN A 213 11.51 17.22 -17.19
C ASN A 213 10.07 16.82 -16.86
N ALA A 214 9.76 16.60 -15.58
CA ALA A 214 8.40 16.30 -15.11
C ALA A 214 7.41 17.40 -15.49
N LYS A 215 7.79 18.68 -15.33
CA LYS A 215 6.98 19.82 -15.79
C LYS A 215 6.76 19.81 -17.30
N ARG A 216 7.81 19.58 -18.11
CA ARG A 216 7.67 19.48 -19.57
C ARG A 216 6.73 18.36 -19.99
N GLN A 217 6.81 17.19 -19.35
CA GLN A 217 5.90 16.09 -19.61
C GLN A 217 4.46 16.39 -19.18
N GLU A 218 4.27 17.10 -18.07
CA GLU A 218 2.94 17.55 -17.65
C GLU A 218 2.35 18.56 -18.64
N ILE A 219 3.13 19.56 -19.07
CA ILE A 219 2.72 20.52 -20.10
C ILE A 219 2.38 19.80 -21.40
N LYS A 220 3.18 18.81 -21.81
CA LYS A 220 2.90 18.01 -23.01
C LYS A 220 1.61 17.22 -22.85
N ALA A 221 1.40 16.54 -21.72
CA ALA A 221 0.19 15.78 -21.45
C ALA A 221 -1.05 16.70 -21.36
N GLU A 222 -0.91 17.89 -20.78
CA GLU A 222 -1.96 18.89 -20.74
C GLU A 222 -2.25 19.45 -22.13
N LYS A 223 -1.21 19.74 -22.94
CA LYS A 223 -1.37 20.12 -24.35
C LYS A 223 -2.05 19.01 -25.14
N GLU A 224 -1.72 17.74 -24.94
CA GLU A 224 -2.38 16.59 -25.59
C GLU A 224 -3.84 16.41 -25.12
N THR A 225 -4.11 16.60 -23.83
CA THR A 225 -5.46 16.55 -23.25
C THR A 225 -6.30 17.73 -23.76
N ARG A 226 -5.72 18.94 -23.74
CA ARG A 226 -6.29 20.14 -24.33
C ARG A 226 -6.44 19.98 -25.84
N MET A 227 -5.55 19.31 -26.57
CA MET A 227 -5.67 19.07 -28.02
C MET A 227 -6.75 18.03 -28.34
N ARG A 228 -6.96 17.04 -27.46
CA ARG A 228 -8.13 16.14 -27.50
C ARG A 228 -9.44 16.87 -27.22
N ILE A 229 -9.42 17.88 -26.35
CA ILE A 229 -10.58 18.74 -26.03
C ILE A 229 -10.74 19.85 -27.10
N ALA A 230 -9.65 20.30 -27.71
CA ALA A 230 -9.53 21.38 -28.68
C ALA A 230 -9.40 20.85 -30.12
N PHE A 231 -10.21 19.84 -30.44
CA PHE A 231 -10.83 19.74 -31.77
C PHE A 231 -11.93 20.81 -31.97
N THR A 232 -11.96 21.83 -31.10
CA THR A 232 -12.79 23.05 -31.16
C THR A 232 -11.98 24.29 -30.78
N THR A 233 -11.03 24.67 -31.64
CA THR A 233 -10.38 26.01 -31.74
C THR A 233 -8.89 26.04 -31.36
N LEU A 234 -8.13 26.57 -32.34
CA LEU A 234 -6.69 26.78 -32.40
C LEU A 234 -6.24 27.98 -31.55
N GLN A 235 -5.05 27.91 -30.93
CA GLN A 235 -3.84 28.66 -31.33
C GLN A 235 -2.66 28.45 -30.35
N LYS A 236 -1.45 28.64 -30.88
CA LYS A 236 -0.11 28.43 -30.28
C LYS A 236 0.39 29.71 -29.61
N ASP A 237 1.29 29.59 -28.61
CA ASP A 237 2.30 30.62 -28.32
C ASP A 237 3.53 30.07 -27.56
N ASP A 238 4.59 30.88 -27.58
CA ASP A 238 6.03 30.60 -27.70
C ASP A 238 6.82 30.54 -26.36
N ASP A 239 7.90 29.75 -26.29
CA ASP A 239 8.43 29.08 -25.06
C ASP A 239 9.83 29.58 -24.59
N SER A 240 10.27 30.78 -24.99
CA SER A 240 11.70 31.17 -24.86
C SER A 240 12.07 32.06 -23.65
N LYS A 241 11.11 32.60 -22.88
CA LYS A 241 11.39 33.52 -21.74
C LYS A 241 11.36 32.89 -20.33
N PHE A 242 11.09 31.59 -20.20
CA PHE A 242 10.76 30.95 -18.92
C PHE A 242 11.98 30.55 -18.05
N LYS A 243 13.20 30.54 -18.60
CA LYS A 243 14.38 29.92 -17.94
C LYS A 243 15.05 30.74 -16.84
N GLN A 244 14.87 32.07 -16.77
CA GLN A 244 15.61 32.91 -15.80
C GLN A 244 14.78 33.39 -14.59
N ASN A 245 13.46 33.46 -14.70
CA ASN A 245 12.59 33.87 -13.57
C ASN A 245 12.28 32.76 -12.57
N LEU A 246 12.48 31.50 -12.95
CA LEU A 246 11.99 30.34 -12.20
C LEU A 246 12.77 30.07 -10.90
N THR A 247 14.06 30.40 -10.85
CA THR A 247 14.91 30.18 -9.65
C THR A 247 14.55 31.12 -8.51
N ALA A 248 14.14 32.34 -8.82
CA ALA A 248 13.67 33.34 -7.85
C ALA A 248 12.24 33.03 -7.37
N GLU A 249 11.36 32.60 -8.27
CA GLU A 249 10.03 32.10 -7.91
C GLU A 249 10.10 30.84 -7.04
N LEU A 250 11.03 29.91 -7.31
CA LEU A 250 11.25 28.73 -6.47
C LEU A 250 11.65 29.10 -5.04
N HIS A 251 12.58 30.04 -4.88
CA HIS A 251 13.01 30.52 -3.57
C HIS A 251 11.88 31.27 -2.84
N ALA A 252 11.07 32.06 -3.55
CA ALA A 252 9.92 32.75 -2.99
C ALA A 252 8.79 31.78 -2.57
N MET A 253 8.53 30.73 -3.36
CA MET A 253 7.50 29.73 -3.10
C MET A 253 7.82 28.82 -1.91
N VAL A 254 9.10 28.47 -1.73
CA VAL A 254 9.59 27.71 -0.56
C VAL A 254 9.51 28.57 0.71
N LYS A 255 9.89 29.86 0.62
CA LYS A 255 9.88 30.81 1.74
C LYS A 255 8.46 31.20 2.19
N ASN A 256 7.52 31.33 1.25
CA ASN A 256 6.14 31.72 1.52
C ASN A 256 5.20 30.55 1.89
N LYS A 257 5.72 29.31 2.00
CA LYS A 257 4.91 28.08 2.23
C LYS A 257 3.79 27.87 1.18
N THR A 258 3.90 28.42 -0.03
CA THR A 258 2.78 28.53 -0.99
C THR A 258 2.53 27.30 -1.86
N ILE A 259 3.32 26.23 -1.78
CA ILE A 259 3.05 25.03 -2.59
C ILE A 259 2.08 24.09 -1.84
N LYS A 260 0.81 24.09 -2.28
CA LYS A 260 -0.14 22.97 -2.11
C LYS A 260 -0.51 22.45 -3.49
N PHE A 261 -0.35 21.16 -3.75
CA PHE A 261 -0.93 20.50 -4.92
C PHE A 261 -1.77 19.31 -4.46
N TYR A 262 -3.09 19.47 -4.58
CA TYR A 262 -4.09 18.44 -4.34
C TYR A 262 -5.04 18.38 -5.55
N GLY A 263 -5.26 17.17 -6.09
CA GLY A 263 -6.10 16.90 -7.27
C GLY A 263 -5.49 15.82 -8.19
N PRO A 264 -6.32 15.03 -8.89
CA PRO A 264 -6.10 13.59 -9.07
C PRO A 264 -5.12 13.29 -10.21
N GLU A 265 -3.90 12.85 -9.90
CA GLU A 265 -3.14 12.09 -10.89
C GLU A 265 -3.74 10.71 -11.17
N LEU A 266 -4.61 10.26 -10.27
CA LEU A 266 -5.49 9.13 -10.52
C LEU A 266 -6.47 9.38 -11.67
N ASP A 267 -6.77 10.62 -12.10
CA ASP A 267 -7.69 10.87 -13.23
C ASP A 267 -7.17 10.30 -14.56
N ARG A 268 -5.86 10.05 -14.71
CA ARG A 268 -5.35 9.43 -15.94
C ARG A 268 -5.84 7.99 -16.11
N ASN A 269 -6.19 7.29 -15.02
CA ASN A 269 -6.60 5.88 -15.07
C ASN A 269 -7.90 5.56 -14.33
N LEU A 270 -8.37 6.41 -13.43
CA LEU A 270 -9.48 6.13 -12.54
C LEU A 270 -10.34 7.40 -12.39
N LYS A 271 -11.61 7.36 -12.83
CA LYS A 271 -12.59 8.43 -12.54
C LYS A 271 -12.77 8.51 -11.03
N VAL A 272 -12.02 9.37 -10.33
CA VAL A 272 -12.14 9.46 -8.87
C VAL A 272 -13.37 10.29 -8.54
N ASN A 273 -14.30 9.69 -7.79
CA ASN A 273 -15.47 10.39 -7.27
C ASN A 273 -14.99 11.40 -6.22
N LYS A 274 -15.06 12.71 -6.49
CA LYS A 274 -14.66 13.76 -5.54
C LYS A 274 -15.34 13.61 -4.18
N ASN A 275 -16.60 13.13 -4.16
CA ASN A 275 -17.33 12.88 -2.92
C ASN A 275 -16.67 11.79 -2.07
N TYR A 276 -16.07 10.78 -2.69
CA TYR A 276 -15.33 9.75 -1.96
C TYR A 276 -14.12 10.35 -1.23
N GLU A 277 -13.32 11.17 -1.90
CA GLU A 277 -12.18 11.83 -1.25
C GLU A 277 -12.62 12.78 -0.12
N PHE A 278 -13.71 13.53 -0.32
CA PHE A 278 -14.25 14.41 0.71
C PHE A 278 -14.69 13.63 1.96
N LEU A 279 -15.30 12.46 1.78
CA LEU A 279 -15.69 11.57 2.88
C LEU A 279 -14.47 10.99 3.60
N CYS A 280 -13.47 10.49 2.86
CA CYS A 280 -12.22 9.98 3.45
C CYS A 280 -11.49 11.05 4.28
N ARG A 281 -11.56 12.32 3.87
CA ARG A 281 -10.97 13.46 4.58
C ARG A 281 -11.85 14.01 5.71
N LYS A 282 -13.02 13.40 5.96
CA LYS A 282 -14.01 13.85 6.95
C LYS A 282 -14.48 15.29 6.75
N GLN A 283 -14.45 15.79 5.50
CA GLN A 283 -14.80 17.17 5.16
C GLN A 283 -16.32 17.38 5.05
N ILE A 284 -17.09 16.31 4.87
CA ILE A 284 -18.55 16.32 4.89
C ILE A 284 -18.99 15.57 6.14
N LEU A 285 -19.48 16.29 7.14
CA LEU A 285 -20.06 15.71 8.35
C LEU A 285 -21.29 16.51 8.74
N TYR A 286 -22.45 16.16 8.21
CA TYR A 286 -23.71 16.49 8.88
C TYR A 286 -24.70 15.36 8.71
N SER A 287 -24.79 14.55 9.76
CA SER A 287 -26.01 13.85 10.11
C SER A 287 -26.10 13.85 11.63
N GLU A 288 -27.26 14.25 12.17
CA GLU A 288 -27.59 14.06 13.57
C GLU A 288 -27.80 12.57 13.82
N GLY A 289 -26.70 11.89 14.11
CA GLY A 289 -26.71 10.50 14.50
C GLY A 289 -27.22 10.32 15.92
N TYR A 290 -27.77 9.15 16.21
CA TYR A 290 -28.20 8.79 17.57
C TYR A 290 -28.10 7.28 17.78
N CYS A 291 -27.86 6.90 19.03
CA CYS A 291 -27.80 5.51 19.46
C CYS A 291 -29.18 5.05 19.94
N LYS A 292 -29.54 3.80 19.64
CA LYS A 292 -30.71 3.15 20.23
C LYS A 292 -30.51 1.65 20.37
N TYR A 293 -31.33 1.05 21.22
CA TYR A 293 -31.47 -0.40 21.28
C TYR A 293 -32.55 -0.86 20.32
N LEU A 294 -32.21 -1.85 19.50
CA LEU A 294 -33.11 -2.48 18.56
C LEU A 294 -33.63 -3.80 19.15
N ALA A 295 -34.94 -3.85 19.44
CA ALA A 295 -35.62 -5.01 20.02
C ALA A 295 -36.49 -5.79 19.01
N TYR A 296 -36.43 -5.43 17.74
CA TYR A 296 -37.22 -6.01 16.63
C TYR A 296 -36.34 -6.08 15.36
N PRO A 297 -36.64 -6.91 14.34
CA PRO A 297 -37.88 -7.66 14.12
C PRO A 297 -37.93 -9.04 14.80
N PHE A 298 -36.81 -9.57 15.30
CA PHE A 298 -36.76 -10.89 15.91
C PHE A 298 -37.07 -10.85 17.42
N ILE A 299 -38.00 -11.70 17.89
CA ILE A 299 -38.45 -11.74 19.29
C ILE A 299 -37.31 -11.91 20.31
N GLY A 300 -36.23 -12.62 19.93
CA GLY A 300 -35.06 -12.78 20.79
C GLY A 300 -34.34 -11.48 21.12
N PHE A 301 -34.49 -10.44 20.27
CA PHE A 301 -33.93 -9.12 20.54
C PHE A 301 -34.70 -8.35 21.62
N TYR A 302 -35.89 -8.79 22.02
CA TYR A 302 -36.57 -8.25 23.20
C TYR A 302 -35.80 -8.57 24.48
N TYR A 303 -35.30 -9.80 24.60
CA TYR A 303 -34.54 -10.25 25.76
C TYR A 303 -33.07 -9.80 25.71
N ARG A 304 -32.53 -9.61 24.49
CA ARG A 304 -31.17 -9.09 24.28
C ARG A 304 -31.16 -8.05 23.16
N PRO A 305 -31.51 -6.79 23.47
CA PRO A 305 -31.58 -5.74 22.45
C PRO A 305 -30.22 -5.46 21.80
N ILE A 306 -30.25 -5.25 20.49
CA ILE A 306 -29.04 -4.97 19.70
C ILE A 306 -28.68 -3.49 19.82
N LYS A 307 -27.43 -3.21 20.16
CA LYS A 307 -26.89 -1.84 20.19
C LYS A 307 -26.69 -1.35 18.76
N ILE A 308 -27.42 -0.32 18.36
CA ILE A 308 -27.26 0.30 17.05
C ILE A 308 -26.99 1.78 17.17
N GLU A 309 -26.15 2.28 16.28
CA GLU A 309 -25.82 3.68 16.12
C GLU A 309 -26.19 4.09 14.70
N ILE A 310 -27.12 5.03 14.56
CA ILE A 310 -27.53 5.54 13.26
C ILE A 310 -26.59 6.69 12.92
N ILE A 311 -25.69 6.45 11.96
CA ILE A 311 -24.68 7.41 11.51
C ILE A 311 -25.27 8.37 10.48
N ASN A 312 -26.21 7.90 9.66
CA ASN A 312 -26.91 8.72 8.68
C ASN A 312 -28.35 8.25 8.44
N LYS A 313 -29.26 9.19 8.21
CA LYS A 313 -30.67 8.91 7.91
C LYS A 313 -30.90 8.67 6.42
N SER A 314 -30.27 9.45 5.55
CA SER A 314 -30.39 9.33 4.09
C SER A 314 -29.05 9.57 3.39
N PRO A 315 -28.42 8.54 2.78
CA PRO A 315 -28.79 7.14 2.88
C PRO A 315 -28.72 6.63 4.33
N ARG A 316 -29.53 5.62 4.65
CA ARG A 316 -29.55 5.04 5.99
C ARG A 316 -28.27 4.25 6.25
N ILE A 317 -27.44 4.74 7.17
CA ILE A 317 -26.19 4.07 7.59
C ILE A 317 -26.30 3.76 9.08
N ILE A 318 -26.13 2.48 9.42
CA ILE A 318 -26.25 1.98 10.80
C ILE A 318 -24.98 1.21 11.13
N VAL A 319 -24.37 1.53 12.26
CA VAL A 319 -23.32 0.72 12.88
C VAL A 319 -23.99 -0.17 13.93
N VAL A 320 -23.73 -1.46 13.84
CA VAL A 320 -24.28 -2.46 14.75
C VAL A 320 -23.14 -2.95 15.61
N HIS A 321 -23.23 -2.70 16.92
CA HIS A 321 -22.13 -2.93 17.85
C HIS A 321 -22.18 -4.35 18.42
N ASP A 322 -21.01 -4.90 18.74
CA ASP A 322 -20.82 -6.18 19.46
C ASP A 322 -21.43 -7.41 18.79
N ILE A 323 -21.37 -7.50 17.45
CA ILE A 323 -21.98 -8.61 16.69
C ILE A 323 -21.05 -9.82 16.56
N ILE A 324 -19.77 -9.61 16.30
CA ILE A 324 -18.82 -10.68 15.99
C ILE A 324 -17.97 -10.93 17.23
N ASN A 325 -18.00 -12.17 17.75
CA ASN A 325 -17.16 -12.57 18.88
C ASN A 325 -15.68 -12.63 18.47
N VAL A 326 -14.78 -12.36 19.43
CA VAL A 326 -13.31 -12.40 19.28
C VAL A 326 -12.81 -13.74 18.73
N ASP A 327 -13.45 -14.86 19.10
CA ASP A 327 -13.07 -16.18 18.58
C ASP A 327 -13.33 -16.30 17.07
N VAL A 328 -14.47 -15.76 16.60
CA VAL A 328 -14.84 -15.73 15.18
C VAL A 328 -13.92 -14.77 14.41
N ILE A 329 -13.60 -13.62 15.01
CA ILE A 329 -12.59 -12.70 14.45
C ILE A 329 -11.25 -13.42 14.28
N SER A 330 -10.81 -14.13 15.32
CA SER A 330 -9.54 -14.87 15.33
C SER A 330 -9.52 -15.94 14.23
N HIS A 331 -10.62 -16.69 14.07
CA HIS A 331 -10.78 -17.67 13.00
C HIS A 331 -10.60 -17.05 11.60
N PHE A 332 -11.27 -15.92 11.34
CA PHE A 332 -11.15 -15.24 10.05
C PHE A 332 -9.75 -14.66 9.83
N THR A 333 -9.11 -14.14 10.87
CA THR A 333 -7.73 -13.65 10.77
C THR A 333 -6.72 -14.77 10.52
N ALA A 334 -6.91 -15.97 11.07
CA ALA A 334 -6.01 -17.10 10.86
C ALA A 334 -6.01 -17.60 9.40
N LYS A 335 -7.10 -17.37 8.66
CA LYS A 335 -7.21 -17.71 7.23
C LYS A 335 -6.63 -16.63 6.31
N SER A 336 -5.96 -15.60 6.84
CA SER A 336 -5.37 -14.52 6.05
C SER A 336 -4.33 -14.98 5.03
N PHE A 337 -3.68 -16.13 5.26
CA PHE A 337 -2.71 -16.70 4.33
C PHE A 337 -3.32 -17.16 3.00
N GLN A 338 -4.64 -17.39 2.94
CA GLN A 338 -5.37 -17.80 1.73
C GLN A 338 -5.89 -16.61 0.91
N LEU A 339 -5.52 -15.38 1.28
CA LEU A 339 -6.02 -14.18 0.63
C LEU A 339 -5.24 -13.85 -0.64
N SER A 340 -5.95 -13.78 -1.76
CA SER A 340 -5.39 -13.25 -3.01
C SER A 340 -5.67 -11.76 -3.13
N ARG A 341 -4.73 -11.03 -3.74
CA ARG A 341 -4.92 -9.60 -4.03
C ARG A 341 -6.13 -9.43 -4.94
N SER A 342 -6.90 -8.35 -4.74
CA SER A 342 -8.02 -8.06 -5.62
C SER A 342 -7.56 -7.74 -7.03
N GLU A 343 -8.16 -8.41 -8.01
CA GLU A 343 -7.91 -8.22 -9.44
C GLU A 343 -9.16 -7.70 -10.14
N VAL A 344 -8.96 -6.97 -11.23
CA VAL A 344 -9.99 -6.49 -12.15
C VAL A 344 -9.68 -6.99 -13.55
N VAL A 345 -10.73 -7.30 -14.31
CA VAL A 345 -10.59 -7.66 -15.72
C VAL A 345 -10.14 -6.43 -16.49
N ASN A 346 -9.05 -6.55 -17.24
CA ASN A 346 -8.56 -5.47 -18.08
C ASN A 346 -9.48 -5.29 -19.29
N LEU A 347 -10.40 -4.32 -19.23
CA LEU A 347 -11.30 -4.05 -20.36
C LEU A 347 -10.63 -3.31 -21.52
N LYS A 348 -9.38 -2.85 -21.36
CA LYS A 348 -8.61 -2.14 -22.40
C LYS A 348 -7.67 -3.10 -23.11
N GLY A 349 -8.25 -3.95 -23.96
CA GLY A 349 -7.52 -4.82 -24.87
C GLY A 349 -8.33 -6.04 -25.22
N ARG A 350 -9.33 -5.91 -26.11
CA ARG A 350 -10.10 -7.05 -26.64
C ARG A 350 -9.17 -8.04 -27.35
N THR A 351 -8.56 -8.94 -26.60
CA THR A 351 -7.87 -10.12 -27.09
C THR A 351 -8.17 -11.25 -26.13
N ILE A 352 -8.38 -12.43 -26.69
CA ILE A 352 -9.00 -13.63 -26.07
C ILE A 352 -8.21 -14.19 -24.86
N ASN A 353 -7.06 -13.60 -24.51
CA ASN A 353 -6.21 -13.95 -23.37
C ASN A 353 -6.07 -12.78 -22.37
N ASP A 354 -7.18 -12.16 -21.96
CA ASP A 354 -7.16 -11.11 -20.94
C ASP A 354 -6.74 -11.70 -19.59
N SER A 355 -5.50 -11.42 -19.19
CA SER A 355 -5.02 -11.70 -17.84
C SER A 355 -5.68 -10.72 -16.87
N ASN A 356 -6.11 -11.23 -15.73
CA ASN A 356 -6.55 -10.40 -14.61
C ASN A 356 -5.42 -9.43 -14.22
N VAL A 357 -5.76 -8.15 -14.04
CA VAL A 357 -4.79 -7.13 -13.60
C VAL A 357 -5.13 -6.72 -12.17
N GLN A 358 -4.12 -6.49 -11.35
CA GLN A 358 -4.33 -6.07 -9.97
C GLN A 358 -5.13 -4.76 -9.91
N SER A 359 -6.10 -4.68 -8.99
CA SER A 359 -6.95 -3.50 -8.86
C SER A 359 -6.16 -2.32 -8.30
N ASP A 360 -6.20 -1.18 -9.00
CA ASP A 360 -5.65 0.09 -8.51
C ASP A 360 -6.49 0.71 -7.40
N HIS A 361 -7.79 0.37 -7.36
CA HIS A 361 -8.79 0.90 -6.44
C HIS A 361 -8.97 0.09 -5.16
N ARG A 362 -9.18 -1.22 -5.28
CA ARG A 362 -9.38 -2.11 -4.13
C ARG A 362 -8.07 -2.80 -3.80
N THR A 363 -7.38 -2.32 -2.78
CA THR A 363 -6.09 -2.86 -2.33
C THR A 363 -6.22 -4.05 -1.40
N SER A 364 -7.44 -4.35 -0.94
CA SER A 364 -7.67 -5.46 -0.03
C SER A 364 -7.31 -6.78 -0.67
N SER A 365 -6.78 -7.68 0.14
CA SER A 365 -6.75 -9.09 -0.20
C SER A 365 -8.03 -9.75 0.28
N THR A 366 -8.55 -10.67 -0.52
CA THR A 366 -9.92 -11.15 -0.39
C THR A 366 -9.96 -12.67 -0.33
N PHE A 367 -10.77 -13.19 0.58
CA PHE A 367 -11.15 -14.59 0.62
C PHE A 367 -12.68 -14.66 0.59
N LYS A 368 -13.20 -15.53 -0.27
CA LYS A 368 -14.64 -15.77 -0.42
C LYS A 368 -14.96 -17.15 0.11
N TYR A 369 -15.92 -17.21 1.03
CA TYR A 369 -16.47 -18.45 1.53
C TYR A 369 -17.57 -18.90 0.58
N LEU A 370 -17.27 -19.91 -0.25
CA LEU A 370 -18.16 -20.35 -1.33
C LEU A 370 -19.36 -21.16 -0.83
N ASP A 371 -19.24 -21.79 0.33
CA ASP A 371 -20.34 -22.50 0.97
C ASP A 371 -20.35 -22.19 2.48
N ASP A 372 -21.48 -21.70 2.97
CA ASP A 372 -21.67 -21.39 4.38
C ASP A 372 -21.75 -22.67 5.25
N THR A 373 -22.04 -23.81 4.64
CA THR A 373 -22.14 -25.10 5.34
C THR A 373 -20.78 -25.68 5.72
N ASP A 374 -19.74 -25.32 4.99
CA ASP A 374 -18.35 -25.72 5.28
C ASP A 374 -17.79 -24.97 6.50
N TYR A 375 -18.46 -23.89 6.94
CA TYR A 375 -17.97 -22.98 7.98
C TYR A 375 -19.08 -22.54 8.94
N PRO A 376 -19.28 -23.27 10.06
CA PRO A 376 -20.34 -23.00 11.03
C PRO A 376 -20.38 -21.55 11.56
N GLU A 377 -19.22 -20.89 11.67
CA GLU A 377 -19.09 -19.51 12.11
C GLU A 377 -19.72 -18.52 11.11
N VAL A 378 -19.57 -18.78 9.80
CA VAL A 378 -20.20 -17.99 8.74
C VAL A 378 -21.70 -18.21 8.73
N GLY A 379 -22.14 -19.47 8.84
CA GLY A 379 -23.56 -19.82 8.94
C GLY A 379 -24.25 -19.17 10.15
N GLY A 380 -23.57 -19.12 11.30
CA GLY A 380 -24.06 -18.43 12.49
C GLY A 380 -24.25 -16.93 12.27
N LEU A 381 -23.30 -16.27 11.60
CA LEU A 381 -23.37 -14.85 11.28
C LEU A 381 -24.47 -14.55 10.25
N ASN A 382 -24.62 -15.36 9.20
CA ASN A 382 -25.68 -15.19 8.21
C ASN A 382 -27.07 -15.33 8.84
N ASN A 383 -27.27 -16.33 9.71
CA ASN A 383 -28.51 -16.46 10.48
C ASN A 383 -28.81 -15.24 11.37
N PHE A 384 -27.78 -14.66 11.98
CA PHE A 384 -27.92 -13.43 12.76
C PHE A 384 -28.32 -12.25 11.86
N LEU A 385 -27.67 -12.09 10.70
CA LEU A 385 -27.95 -11.03 9.74
C LEU A 385 -29.35 -11.16 9.13
N GLU A 386 -29.85 -12.37 8.88
CA GLU A 386 -31.24 -12.60 8.47
C GLU A 386 -32.22 -12.06 9.53
N ARG A 387 -31.98 -12.37 10.80
CA ARG A 387 -32.82 -11.91 11.92
C ARG A 387 -32.76 -10.39 12.11
N LEU A 388 -31.61 -9.79 11.85
CA LEU A 388 -31.40 -8.36 11.99
C LEU A 388 -32.04 -7.56 10.85
N THR A 389 -31.88 -8.02 9.62
CA THR A 389 -32.31 -7.30 8.41
C THR A 389 -33.72 -7.68 7.95
N GLY A 390 -34.20 -8.87 8.33
CA GLY A 390 -35.41 -9.47 7.77
C GLY A 390 -35.23 -10.00 6.35
N LEU A 391 -34.01 -9.96 5.80
CA LEU A 391 -33.69 -10.42 4.45
C LEU A 391 -33.15 -11.84 4.50
N LYS A 392 -33.47 -12.63 3.47
CA LYS A 392 -32.94 -13.99 3.34
C LYS A 392 -31.53 -13.98 2.75
N ILE A 393 -30.62 -14.69 3.41
CA ILE A 393 -29.22 -14.81 3.06
C ILE A 393 -28.97 -16.28 2.74
N ASN A 394 -29.02 -16.59 1.44
CA ASN A 394 -28.71 -17.89 0.88
C ASN A 394 -27.98 -17.69 -0.46
N ASN A 395 -27.35 -18.75 -0.97
CA ASN A 395 -26.56 -18.73 -2.21
C ASN A 395 -27.33 -18.29 -3.47
N LYS A 396 -28.66 -18.10 -3.42
CA LYS A 396 -29.48 -17.60 -4.54
C LYS A 396 -29.83 -16.12 -4.42
N GLN A 397 -29.87 -15.58 -3.21
CA GLN A 397 -30.43 -14.25 -2.90
C GLN A 397 -29.40 -13.29 -2.32
N ALA A 398 -28.27 -13.81 -1.84
CA ALA A 398 -27.17 -13.02 -1.31
C ALA A 398 -25.85 -13.50 -1.93
N ASP A 399 -24.92 -12.55 -2.07
CA ASP A 399 -23.54 -12.86 -2.42
C ASP A 399 -22.87 -13.62 -1.27
N HIS A 400 -21.90 -14.46 -1.62
CA HIS A 400 -21.07 -15.20 -0.68
C HIS A 400 -20.37 -14.29 0.33
N PHE A 401 -20.23 -14.78 1.57
CA PHE A 401 -19.52 -14.06 2.62
C PHE A 401 -18.06 -13.83 2.21
N GLN A 402 -17.66 -12.55 2.23
CA GLN A 402 -16.35 -12.13 1.76
C GLN A 402 -15.59 -11.45 2.89
N VAL A 403 -14.43 -12.02 3.24
CA VAL A 403 -13.48 -11.38 4.16
C VAL A 403 -12.50 -10.57 3.34
N ASN A 404 -12.42 -9.29 3.65
CA ASN A 404 -11.43 -8.38 3.09
C ASN A 404 -10.50 -7.95 4.21
N ILE A 405 -9.21 -8.27 4.09
CA ILE A 405 -8.21 -7.61 4.92
C ILE A 405 -7.75 -6.38 4.17
N THR A 406 -8.12 -5.24 4.73
CA THR A 406 -7.66 -3.93 4.28
C THR A 406 -6.44 -3.56 5.10
N LYS A 407 -5.45 -2.95 4.44
CA LYS A 407 -4.50 -2.12 5.16
C LYS A 407 -5.32 -1.02 5.82
N VAL A 408 -5.22 -0.88 7.14
CA VAL A 408 -5.74 0.31 7.80
C VAL A 408 -4.80 1.45 7.38
N ASP A 409 -5.07 2.02 6.21
CA ASP A 409 -4.46 3.25 5.74
C ASP A 409 -5.12 4.37 6.56
N TYR A 410 -4.33 4.88 7.51
CA TYR A 410 -4.67 5.92 8.49
C TYR A 410 -5.41 7.13 7.92
#